data_AF-A0AAU1QAV7-F1
#
_entry.id   AF-A0AAU1QAV7-F1
#
_cell.length_a   1.000
_cell.length_b   1.000
_cell.length_c   1.000
_cell.angle_alpha   90.00
_cell.angle_beta   90.00
_cell.angle_gamma   90.00
#
_symmetry.space_group_name_H-M   'P 1'
#
loop_
_entity.id
_entity.type
_entity.pdbx_description
1 polymer ?
#
loop_
_entity_poly.entity_id
_entity_poly.type
_entity_poly.pdbx_seq_one_letter_code
_entity_poly.pdbx_strand_id
1 'polypeptide(L)'
;MRTSTNKGARRTARAALTVLALTLAAACGAGDDGDGRGGDDKAPKTATGTLEQLAEKAECKPNIQTDADELRQANCTTGDGKYVLATFATDRGQREWINVANDYGGSYLVGRKWVVVGDAKVVTAVRGRLGGTVETGSDHTGHTGGGDSHTGHTGSGHSGSHGS
;
A
#
# COMPACT_ATOMS: atom_id res chain seq x y z
N MET A 1 27.08 -38.72 -30.01
CA MET A 1 26.05 -38.87 -31.05
C MET A 1 24.89 -37.97 -30.62
N ARG A 2 24.80 -36.70 -31.08
CA ARG A 2 23.96 -36.22 -32.21
C ARG A 2 22.59 -36.91 -32.22
N THR A 3 21.47 -36.22 -32.00
CA THR A 3 20.88 -35.31 -33.00
C THR A 3 19.91 -34.29 -32.40
N SER A 4 20.03 -33.04 -32.88
CA SER A 4 18.99 -32.00 -32.88
C SER A 4 17.68 -32.46 -33.53
N THR A 5 16.57 -31.79 -33.21
CA THR A 5 15.68 -31.25 -34.25
C THR A 5 15.00 -29.97 -33.75
N ASN A 6 15.05 -28.97 -34.62
CA ASN A 6 14.47 -27.64 -34.51
C ASN A 6 13.48 -27.48 -35.69
N LYS A 7 12.57 -26.51 -35.59
CA LYS A 7 11.73 -25.85 -36.63
C LYS A 7 10.29 -26.36 -36.88
N GLY A 8 9.41 -25.35 -37.03
CA GLY A 8 8.19 -25.40 -37.85
C GLY A 8 7.06 -24.53 -37.28
N ALA A 9 7.08 -23.20 -37.41
CA ALA A 9 6.57 -22.41 -38.55
C ALA A 9 5.06 -22.01 -38.48
N ARG A 10 4.85 -20.71 -38.19
CA ARG A 10 3.97 -19.70 -38.82
C ARG A 10 2.51 -20.03 -39.19
N ARG A 11 1.56 -19.18 -38.72
CA ARG A 11 0.42 -18.57 -39.46
C ARG A 11 0.04 -17.24 -38.76
N THR A 12 0.46 -16.06 -39.22
CA THR A 12 -0.27 -15.08 -40.07
C THR A 12 -1.78 -14.96 -39.83
N ALA A 13 -2.25 -13.80 -39.34
CA ALA A 13 -3.40 -13.05 -39.90
C ALA A 13 -3.52 -11.65 -39.25
N ARG A 14 -3.91 -10.67 -40.07
CA ARG A 14 -4.03 -9.22 -39.81
C ARG A 14 -5.43 -8.86 -39.29
N ALA A 15 -5.54 -7.83 -38.44
CA ALA A 15 -6.68 -6.89 -38.35
C ALA A 15 -6.23 -5.69 -37.48
N ALA A 16 -5.92 -4.52 -38.05
CA ALA A 16 -6.83 -3.44 -38.48
C ALA A 16 -7.38 -2.58 -37.33
N LEU A 17 -6.81 -1.36 -37.22
CA LEU A 17 -7.43 -0.05 -36.98
C LEU A 17 -8.52 0.09 -35.90
N THR A 18 -8.21 0.91 -34.87
CA THR A 18 -8.99 2.12 -34.56
C THR A 18 -8.13 3.08 -33.72
N VAL A 19 -7.70 4.19 -34.33
CA VAL A 19 -7.23 5.40 -33.63
C VAL A 19 -8.49 6.15 -33.21
N LEU A 20 -8.71 6.32 -31.91
CA LEU A 20 -9.73 7.23 -31.39
C LEU A 20 -9.04 8.29 -30.54
N ALA A 21 -8.66 9.38 -31.21
CA ALA A 21 -8.24 10.61 -30.56
C ALA A 21 -9.50 11.33 -30.03
N LEU A 22 -9.69 11.32 -28.71
CA LEU A 22 -10.60 12.26 -28.06
C LEU A 22 -9.78 13.36 -27.39
N THR A 23 -9.58 14.44 -28.13
CA THR A 23 -9.15 15.73 -27.60
C THR A 23 -10.35 16.39 -26.92
N LEU A 24 -10.39 16.37 -25.58
CA LEU A 24 -11.22 17.29 -24.82
C LEU A 24 -10.34 18.41 -24.27
N ALA A 25 -10.33 19.53 -24.99
CA ALA A 25 -9.93 20.82 -24.47
C ALA A 25 -11.19 21.52 -23.94
N ALA A 26 -11.24 21.82 -22.64
CA ALA A 26 -11.86 23.00 -22.04
C ALA A 26 -12.03 22.82 -20.52
N ALA A 27 -11.29 23.59 -19.72
CA ALA A 27 -11.83 24.22 -18.52
C ALA A 27 -10.85 25.32 -18.09
N CYS A 28 -11.13 26.52 -18.59
CA CYS A 28 -10.58 27.77 -18.08
C CYS A 28 -11.15 27.98 -16.66
N GLY A 29 -10.27 28.14 -15.67
CA GLY A 29 -10.63 28.58 -14.33
C GLY A 29 -9.64 29.66 -13.91
N ALA A 30 -9.98 30.90 -14.22
CA ALA A 30 -9.35 32.07 -13.63
C ALA A 30 -10.02 32.32 -12.26
N GLY A 31 -9.21 32.46 -11.23
CA GLY A 31 -9.61 32.73 -9.85
C GLY A 31 -8.41 33.29 -9.10
N ASP A 32 -8.50 34.60 -8.90
CA ASP A 32 -7.56 35.60 -8.38
C ASP A 32 -7.28 35.46 -6.87
N ASP A 33 -6.03 35.76 -6.52
CA ASP A 33 -5.52 36.47 -5.34
C ASP A 33 -5.80 36.01 -3.89
N GLY A 34 -4.72 36.01 -3.09
CA GLY A 34 -4.80 36.19 -1.64
C GLY A 34 -3.82 35.38 -0.80
N ASP A 35 -2.66 35.97 -0.56
CA ASP A 35 -1.96 36.01 0.74
C ASP A 35 -1.56 34.71 1.49
N GLY A 36 -0.27 34.40 1.39
CA GLY A 36 0.60 34.43 2.58
C GLY A 36 0.58 33.25 3.57
N ARG A 37 1.71 32.53 3.57
CA ARG A 37 2.33 31.80 4.69
C ARG A 37 1.83 30.38 4.98
N GLY A 38 2.40 29.44 4.24
CA GLY A 38 2.51 28.04 4.58
C GLY A 38 3.16 27.32 3.40
N GLY A 39 4.45 26.98 3.51
CA GLY A 39 5.07 26.07 2.55
C GLY A 39 4.51 24.68 2.79
N ASP A 40 3.24 24.46 2.44
CA ASP A 40 2.70 23.11 2.35
C ASP A 40 3.47 22.43 1.23
N ASP A 41 4.33 21.48 1.60
CA ASP A 41 4.89 20.46 0.71
C ASP A 41 3.73 19.74 0.01
N LYS A 42 3.17 20.38 -1.01
CA LYS A 42 1.98 19.93 -1.71
C LYS A 42 2.41 18.77 -2.58
N ALA A 43 2.28 17.57 -2.02
CA ALA A 43 2.56 16.33 -2.73
C ALA A 43 1.90 16.35 -4.12
N PRO A 44 2.52 15.73 -5.13
CA PRO A 44 1.98 15.74 -6.47
C PRO A 44 0.60 15.09 -6.52
N LYS A 45 -0.12 15.30 -7.64
CA LYS A 45 -1.36 14.55 -7.90
C LYS A 45 -1.09 13.06 -7.77
N THR A 46 -1.97 12.37 -7.04
CA THR A 46 -1.85 10.93 -6.79
C THR A 46 -1.74 10.16 -8.09
N ALA A 47 -0.67 9.38 -8.22
CA ALA A 47 -0.41 8.55 -9.38
C ALA A 47 -1.43 7.42 -9.51
N THR A 48 -1.63 6.97 -10.73
CA THR A 48 -2.44 5.80 -11.08
C THR A 48 -1.72 5.05 -12.19
N GLY A 49 -1.87 3.73 -12.24
CA GLY A 49 -1.25 2.92 -13.28
C GLY A 49 -1.08 1.47 -12.86
N THR A 50 -0.38 0.70 -13.68
CA THR A 50 0.06 -0.65 -13.32
C THR A 50 1.14 -0.60 -12.25
N LEU A 51 1.45 -1.76 -11.66
CA LEU A 51 2.53 -1.90 -10.70
C LEU A 51 3.87 -1.38 -11.27
N GLU A 52 4.18 -1.72 -12.52
CA GLU A 52 5.42 -1.32 -13.18
C GLU A 52 5.49 0.19 -13.39
N GLN A 53 4.39 0.83 -13.80
CA GLN A 53 4.33 2.29 -13.99
C GLN A 53 4.48 3.04 -12.67
N LEU A 54 3.87 2.53 -11.60
CA LEU A 54 4.01 3.10 -10.26
C LEU A 54 5.43 2.89 -9.72
N ALA A 55 6.01 1.71 -9.92
CA ALA A 55 7.38 1.41 -9.51
C ALA A 55 8.39 2.30 -10.25
N GLU A 56 8.25 2.46 -11.56
CA GLU A 56 9.09 3.35 -12.38
C GLU A 56 9.02 4.79 -11.87
N LYS A 57 7.81 5.31 -11.64
CA LYS A 57 7.62 6.66 -11.11
C LYS A 57 8.18 6.82 -9.68
N ALA A 58 8.22 5.73 -8.90
CA ALA A 58 8.82 5.69 -7.59
C ALA A 58 10.33 5.37 -7.61
N GLU A 59 10.96 5.37 -8.79
CA GLU A 59 12.37 5.06 -9.02
C GLU A 59 12.77 3.65 -8.52
N CYS A 60 11.82 2.72 -8.54
CA CYS A 60 12.02 1.33 -8.19
C CYS A 60 12.02 0.43 -9.43
N LYS A 61 12.99 -0.48 -9.49
CA LYS A 61 12.88 -1.68 -10.30
C LYS A 61 12.13 -2.76 -9.50
N PRO A 62 10.89 -3.13 -9.87
CA PRO A 62 10.08 -4.00 -9.04
C PRO A 62 10.60 -5.44 -9.08
N ASN A 63 10.71 -6.07 -7.91
CA ASN A 63 10.89 -7.51 -7.77
C ASN A 63 9.53 -8.15 -7.43
N ILE A 64 8.81 -8.63 -8.45
CA ILE A 64 7.46 -9.22 -8.29
C ILE A 64 7.51 -10.41 -7.33
N GLN A 65 6.74 -10.33 -6.24
CA GLN A 65 6.55 -11.40 -5.27
C GLN A 65 5.23 -12.14 -5.48
N THR A 66 4.22 -11.42 -5.94
CA THR A 66 2.89 -11.98 -6.22
C THR A 66 2.37 -11.37 -7.51
N ASP A 67 1.89 -12.24 -8.38
CA ASP A 67 1.36 -11.88 -9.69
C ASP A 67 0.02 -12.60 -9.88
N ALA A 68 -1.01 -12.10 -9.19
CA ALA A 68 -2.37 -12.63 -9.26
C ALA A 68 -3.31 -11.58 -9.86
N ASP A 69 -4.43 -12.05 -10.42
CA ASP A 69 -5.41 -11.17 -11.09
C ASP A 69 -6.01 -10.15 -10.13
N GLU A 70 -6.25 -10.54 -8.88
CA GLU A 70 -6.83 -9.71 -7.83
C GLU A 70 -5.81 -8.75 -7.16
N LEU A 71 -4.53 -9.17 -7.12
CA LEU A 71 -3.47 -8.54 -6.36
C LEU A 71 -2.11 -8.81 -7.00
N ARG A 72 -1.35 -7.75 -7.27
CA ARG A 72 0.07 -7.84 -7.64
C ARG A 72 0.91 -7.12 -6.60
N GLN A 73 2.02 -7.72 -6.20
CA GLN A 73 2.91 -7.19 -5.16
C GLN A 73 4.36 -7.30 -5.60
N ALA A 74 5.14 -6.25 -5.33
CA ALA A 74 6.57 -6.24 -5.56
C ALA A 74 7.33 -5.69 -4.36
N ASN A 75 8.52 -6.25 -4.16
CA ASN A 75 9.50 -5.67 -3.25
C ASN A 75 10.33 -4.65 -4.03
N CYS A 76 10.48 -3.47 -3.42
CA CYS A 76 11.26 -2.36 -3.94
C CYS A 76 12.43 -2.07 -3.00
N THR A 77 13.58 -1.74 -3.59
CA THR A 77 14.75 -1.25 -2.86
C THR A 77 15.30 -0.06 -3.61
N THR A 78 15.38 1.07 -2.93
CA THR A 78 15.83 2.36 -3.47
C THR A 78 16.87 2.98 -2.52
N GLY A 79 17.40 4.15 -2.87
CA GLY A 79 18.25 4.93 -1.95
C GLY A 79 17.55 5.35 -0.67
N ASP A 80 16.21 5.51 -0.70
CA ASP A 80 15.42 5.92 0.46
C ASP A 80 15.19 4.77 1.46
N GLY A 81 15.21 3.53 0.95
CA GLY A 81 15.01 2.31 1.73
C GLY A 81 14.23 1.23 0.98
N LYS A 82 13.75 0.24 1.74
CA LYS A 82 12.96 -0.88 1.25
C LYS A 82 11.47 -0.62 1.50
N TYR A 83 10.64 -1.01 0.55
CA TYR A 83 9.20 -0.96 0.69
C TYR A 83 8.54 -2.04 -0.17
N VAL A 84 7.28 -2.33 0.14
CA VAL A 84 6.40 -3.15 -0.69
C VAL A 84 5.49 -2.23 -1.48
N LEU A 85 5.33 -2.49 -2.78
CA LEU A 85 4.28 -1.89 -3.61
C LEU A 85 3.26 -2.96 -3.96
N ALA A 86 2.00 -2.74 -3.58
CA ALA A 86 0.87 -3.60 -3.92
C ALA A 86 -0.13 -2.85 -4.82
N THR A 87 -0.65 -3.51 -5.85
CA THR A 87 -1.73 -3.01 -6.72
C THR A 87 -2.88 -3.99 -6.75
N PHE A 88 -4.10 -3.48 -6.82
CA PHE A 88 -5.33 -4.25 -6.65
C PHE A 88 -6.20 -4.17 -7.90
N ALA A 89 -6.97 -5.22 -8.20
CA ALA A 89 -7.94 -5.21 -9.29
C ALA A 89 -9.12 -4.28 -9.04
N THR A 90 -9.49 -4.05 -7.77
CA THR A 90 -10.67 -3.27 -7.39
C THR A 90 -10.40 -2.37 -6.19
N ASP A 91 -11.11 -1.24 -6.10
CA ASP A 91 -11.07 -0.35 -4.93
C ASP A 91 -11.53 -1.07 -3.65
N ARG A 92 -12.52 -1.97 -3.77
CA ARG A 92 -12.99 -2.78 -2.65
C ARG A 92 -11.89 -3.72 -2.13
N GLY A 93 -11.20 -4.43 -3.02
CA GLY A 93 -10.10 -5.33 -2.63
C GLY A 93 -8.96 -4.59 -1.92
N GLN A 94 -8.62 -3.38 -2.37
CA GLN A 94 -7.68 -2.53 -1.65
C GLN A 94 -8.18 -2.15 -0.26
N ARG A 95 -9.45 -1.72 -0.15
CA ARG A 95 -10.03 -1.26 1.12
C ARG A 95 -10.09 -2.39 2.15
N GLU A 96 -10.53 -3.56 1.73
CA GLU A 96 -10.56 -4.76 2.56
C GLU A 96 -9.16 -5.14 3.03
N TRP A 97 -8.17 -5.06 2.13
CA TRP A 97 -6.79 -5.35 2.46
C TRP A 97 -6.19 -4.36 3.47
N ILE A 98 -6.33 -3.03 3.26
CA ILE A 98 -5.71 -2.02 4.13
C ILE A 98 -6.33 -2.01 5.53
N ASN A 99 -7.64 -2.31 5.64
CA ASN A 99 -8.33 -2.39 6.93
C ASN A 99 -7.72 -3.48 7.82
N VAL A 100 -7.34 -4.62 7.24
CA VAL A 100 -6.67 -5.71 7.97
C VAL A 100 -5.17 -5.44 8.11
N ALA A 101 -4.52 -4.84 7.10
CA ALA A 101 -3.09 -4.56 7.13
C ALA A 101 -2.71 -3.54 8.21
N ASN A 102 -3.52 -2.50 8.42
CA ASN A 102 -3.29 -1.47 9.43
C ASN A 102 -3.20 -2.06 10.85
N ASP A 103 -3.87 -3.19 11.11
CA ASP A 103 -3.78 -3.92 12.39
C ASP A 103 -2.43 -4.62 12.58
N TYR A 104 -1.49 -4.55 11.64
CA TYR A 104 -0.12 -5.04 11.85
C TYR A 104 0.87 -3.90 12.15
N GLY A 105 0.40 -2.65 12.22
CA GLY A 105 1.23 -1.46 12.40
C GLY A 105 1.98 -1.03 11.13
N GLY A 106 2.90 -0.08 11.27
CA GLY A 106 3.71 0.45 10.16
C GLY A 106 3.12 1.69 9.48
N SER A 107 3.69 2.09 8.35
CA SER A 107 3.23 3.24 7.56
C SER A 107 2.83 2.81 6.15
N TYR A 108 1.74 3.41 5.66
CA TYR A 108 1.09 3.08 4.41
C TYR A 108 0.91 4.34 3.57
N LEU A 109 1.32 4.31 2.30
CA LEU A 109 0.91 5.32 1.32
C LEU A 109 -0.23 4.75 0.48
N VAL A 110 -1.38 5.39 0.52
CA VAL A 110 -2.60 4.91 -0.12
C VAL A 110 -2.94 5.81 -1.31
N GLY A 111 -2.99 5.20 -2.49
CA GLY A 111 -3.62 5.78 -3.68
C GLY A 111 -4.83 4.96 -4.12
N ARG A 112 -5.41 5.26 -5.28
CA ARG A 112 -6.54 4.48 -5.80
C ARG A 112 -6.03 3.13 -6.34
N LYS A 113 -6.45 2.02 -5.74
CA LYS A 113 -6.08 0.64 -6.14
C LYS A 113 -4.58 0.31 -6.02
N TRP A 114 -3.84 1.01 -5.19
CA TRP A 114 -2.46 0.67 -4.85
C TRP A 114 -2.04 1.17 -3.47
N VAL A 115 -1.17 0.43 -2.80
CA VAL A 115 -0.60 0.78 -1.48
C VAL A 115 0.91 0.58 -1.51
N VAL A 116 1.64 1.49 -0.87
CA VAL A 116 3.06 1.29 -0.51
C VAL A 116 3.15 1.08 1.00
N VAL A 117 3.90 0.05 1.42
CA VAL A 117 4.13 -0.28 2.83
C VAL A 117 5.62 -0.19 3.14
N GLY A 118 5.98 0.52 4.20
CA GLY A 118 7.36 0.58 4.67
C GLY A 118 7.53 1.47 5.89
N ASP A 119 8.78 1.76 6.24
CA ASP A 119 9.08 2.73 7.30
C ASP A 119 8.53 4.11 6.95
N ALA A 120 8.11 4.89 7.96
CA ALA A 120 7.50 6.22 7.80
C ALA A 120 8.32 7.17 6.90
N LYS A 121 9.65 7.16 7.03
CA LYS A 121 10.56 7.97 6.20
C LYS A 121 10.55 7.55 4.73
N VAL A 122 10.48 6.24 4.46
CA VAL A 122 10.45 5.67 3.11
C VAL A 122 9.11 6.01 2.45
N VAL A 123 8.01 5.82 3.18
CA VAL A 123 6.65 6.19 2.75
C VAL A 123 6.55 7.67 2.42
N THR A 124 7.16 8.54 3.24
CA THR A 124 7.19 10.00 3.00
C THR A 124 7.99 10.35 1.75
N ALA A 125 9.16 9.73 1.54
CA ALA A 125 9.95 9.94 0.32
C ALA A 125 9.19 9.48 -0.93
N VAL A 126 8.55 8.31 -0.89
CA VAL A 126 7.75 7.78 -2.00
C VAL A 126 6.51 8.66 -2.27
N ARG A 127 5.89 9.24 -1.23
CA ARG A 127 4.80 10.22 -1.37
C ARG A 127 5.22 11.45 -2.18
N GLY A 128 6.45 11.91 -2.03
CA GLY A 128 7.01 13.00 -2.83
C GLY A 128 6.96 12.72 -4.33
N ARG A 129 7.03 11.45 -4.74
CA ARG A 129 6.97 11.01 -6.15
C ARG A 129 5.55 10.62 -6.59
N LEU A 130 4.84 9.86 -5.77
CA LEU A 130 3.56 9.25 -6.14
C LEU A 130 2.32 10.05 -5.70
N GLY A 131 2.45 10.99 -4.77
CA GLY A 131 1.30 11.60 -4.10
C GLY A 131 0.61 10.61 -3.17
N GLY A 132 -0.69 10.77 -2.94
CA GLY A 132 -1.48 9.89 -2.08
C GLY A 132 -1.55 10.34 -0.61
N THR A 133 -2.26 9.54 0.18
CA THR A 133 -2.51 9.78 1.60
C THR A 133 -1.67 8.83 2.45
N VAL A 134 -1.00 9.36 3.48
CA VAL A 134 -0.29 8.50 4.45
C VAL A 134 -1.28 8.05 5.52
N GLU A 135 -1.33 6.75 5.77
CA GLU A 135 -2.04 6.13 6.89
C GLU A 135 -1.01 5.46 7.80
N THR A 136 -1.23 5.53 9.11
CA THR A 136 -0.39 4.86 10.12
C THR A 136 -1.19 3.70 10.68
N GLY A 137 -0.61 2.50 10.65
CA GLY A 137 -1.22 1.33 11.27
C GLY A 137 -1.25 1.46 12.79
N SER A 138 -2.08 0.65 13.45
CA SER A 138 -2.23 0.63 14.90
C SER A 138 -0.89 0.30 15.58
N ASP A 139 -0.49 1.12 16.55
CA ASP A 139 0.66 0.82 17.41
C ASP A 139 0.29 -0.29 18.40
N HIS A 140 0.92 -1.46 18.28
CA HIS A 140 0.79 -2.56 19.26
C HIS A 140 1.73 -2.40 20.45
N THR A 141 2.22 -1.18 20.72
CA THR A 141 2.99 -0.91 21.95
C THR A 141 2.07 -1.11 23.13
N GLY A 142 2.20 -2.28 23.75
CA GLY A 142 1.29 -2.78 24.77
C GLY A 142 1.11 -1.83 25.94
N HIS A 143 -0.15 -1.72 26.38
CA HIS A 143 -0.44 -1.41 27.76
C HIS A 143 -0.02 -2.61 28.63
N THR A 144 1.27 -2.71 28.96
CA THR A 144 1.71 -3.42 30.16
C THR A 144 1.99 -2.40 31.25
N GLY A 145 1.22 -2.45 32.34
CA GLY A 145 1.64 -1.86 33.63
C GLY A 145 0.65 -0.90 34.29
N GLY A 146 -0.52 -1.40 34.69
CA GLY A 146 -1.31 -0.83 35.78
C GLY A 146 -1.67 -1.97 36.73
N GLY A 147 -0.75 -2.28 37.65
CA GLY A 147 -1.00 -3.26 38.69
C GLY A 147 -1.96 -2.68 39.72
N ASP A 148 -3.25 -2.98 39.57
CA ASP A 148 -4.20 -2.77 40.64
C ASP A 148 -4.07 -3.96 41.60
N SER A 149 -3.40 -3.70 42.70
CA SER A 149 -3.37 -4.59 43.84
C SER A 149 -4.82 -4.76 44.33
N HIS A 150 -5.46 -5.89 44.03
CA HIS A 150 -6.70 -6.27 44.70
C HIS A 150 -6.39 -6.64 46.16
N THR A 151 -6.30 -5.61 47.01
CA THR A 151 -6.45 -5.76 48.46
C THR A 151 -7.94 -5.76 48.77
N GLY A 152 -8.41 -6.83 49.40
CA GLY A 152 -9.63 -6.81 50.21
C GLY A 152 -10.77 -7.70 49.74
N HIS A 153 -10.67 -9.00 49.98
CA HIS A 153 -11.86 -9.81 50.28
C HIS A 153 -11.80 -10.27 51.73
N THR A 154 -12.47 -9.52 52.60
CA THR A 154 -12.94 -10.03 53.90
C THR A 154 -14.05 -11.03 53.63
N GLY A 155 -13.67 -12.29 53.43
CA GLY A 155 -14.59 -13.42 53.39
C GLY A 155 -14.77 -14.00 54.79
N SER A 156 -15.83 -13.58 55.47
CA SER A 156 -16.35 -14.22 56.67
C SER A 156 -16.73 -15.68 56.39
N GLY A 157 -16.26 -16.60 57.24
CA GLY A 157 -16.93 -17.83 57.63
C GLY A 157 -17.07 -18.97 56.60
N HIS A 158 -16.30 -20.05 56.79
CA HIS A 158 -16.86 -21.29 57.32
C HIS A 158 -15.75 -22.32 57.58
N SER A 159 -15.60 -22.66 58.86
CA SER A 159 -14.89 -23.82 59.37
C SER A 159 -15.63 -25.10 58.99
N GLY A 160 -14.91 -26.08 58.45
CA GLY A 160 -15.38 -27.44 58.19
C GLY A 160 -14.21 -28.40 58.21
N SER A 161 -14.14 -29.20 59.27
CA SER A 161 -13.03 -30.04 59.69
C SER A 161 -12.78 -31.29 58.83
N HIS A 162 -11.55 -31.79 58.99
CA HIS A 162 -11.03 -33.14 58.80
C HIS A 162 -12.01 -34.32 58.93
N GLY A 163 -11.63 -35.46 58.34
CA GLY A 163 -11.78 -36.75 59.01
C GLY A 163 -12.35 -37.91 58.19
N SER A 164 -11.46 -38.89 57.97
CA SER A 164 -11.67 -40.33 57.69
C SER A 164 -11.97 -40.77 56.26
#